data_AF-A0A1W1I5W0-F1
#
_entry.id   AF-A0A1W1I5W0-F1
#
_cell.length_a   1.000
_cell.length_b   1.000
_cell.length_c   1.000
_cell.angle_alpha   90.00
_cell.angle_beta   90.00
_cell.angle_gamma   90.00
#
_symmetry.space_group_name_H-M   'P 1'
#
loop_
_entity.id
_entity.type
_entity.pdbx_description
1 polymer ?
#
loop_
_entity_poly.entity_id
_entity_poly.type
_entity_poly.pdbx_seq_one_letter_code
_entity_poly.pdbx_strand_id
1 'polypeptide(L)'
;MNEDDKSRHEIIMNSIQNVSLERFDALQAHDMLFIDSSHVAKVGSDVAHLLTNVLPRLHKGVLVHFHDIFWPFEYPEQWIREGRAWNECYVLRAFLQFNRMFRIRFFNSYLAIHHRARLEQILPLAMKNTGGSLWIEKTS
;
A
#
# COMPACT_ATOMS: atom_id res chain seq x y z
N MET A 1 -5.03 -5.17 -23.59
CA MET A 1 -4.39 -3.85 -23.71
C MET A 1 -4.40 -3.48 -25.17
N ASN A 2 -5.13 -2.43 -25.54
CA ASN A 2 -5.19 -1.97 -26.93
C ASN A 2 -3.89 -1.20 -27.28
N GLU A 3 -3.74 -0.77 -28.54
CA GLU A 3 -2.53 -0.04 -28.97
C GLU A 3 -2.40 1.34 -28.29
N ASP A 4 -3.51 2.02 -28.03
CA ASP A 4 -3.51 3.30 -27.31
C ASP A 4 -2.98 3.13 -25.88
N ASP A 5 -3.40 2.07 -25.19
CA ASP A 5 -2.90 1.74 -23.86
C ASP A 5 -1.37 1.61 -23.91
N LYS A 6 -0.82 0.85 -24.87
CA LYS A 6 0.64 0.62 -25.03
C LYS A 6 1.46 1.90 -25.16
N SER A 7 0.89 2.94 -25.74
CA SER A 7 1.57 4.24 -25.87
C SER A 7 1.59 5.06 -24.57
N ARG A 8 0.75 4.73 -23.58
CA ARG A 8 0.58 5.49 -22.34
C ARG A 8 1.03 4.76 -21.08
N HIS A 9 1.62 3.57 -21.21
CA HIS A 9 2.20 2.87 -20.07
C HIS A 9 3.55 2.26 -20.45
N GLU A 10 4.35 2.03 -19.43
CA GLU A 10 5.60 1.28 -19.53
C GLU A 10 5.47 0.04 -18.64
N ILE A 11 5.84 -1.12 -19.17
CA ILE A 11 5.94 -2.36 -18.39
C ILE A 11 7.41 -2.71 -18.24
N ILE A 12 7.86 -2.83 -17.00
CA ILE A 12 9.21 -3.25 -16.66
C ILE A 12 9.12 -4.64 -16.05
N MET A 13 9.52 -5.65 -16.80
CA MET A 13 9.55 -7.05 -16.35
C MET A 13 10.80 -7.30 -15.51
N ASN A 14 10.84 -6.79 -14.29
CA ASN A 14 11.97 -6.95 -13.38
C ASN A 14 11.51 -6.95 -11.92
N SER A 15 12.33 -7.51 -11.03
CA SER A 15 12.14 -7.37 -9.59
C SER A 15 12.32 -5.90 -9.21
N ILE A 16 11.48 -5.39 -8.30
CA ILE A 16 11.49 -3.97 -7.91
C ILE A 16 12.85 -3.50 -7.38
N GLN A 17 13.60 -4.40 -6.75
CA GLN A 17 14.94 -4.17 -6.21
C GLN A 17 15.97 -3.82 -7.29
N ASN A 18 15.71 -4.17 -8.56
CA ASN A 18 16.59 -3.91 -9.70
C ASN A 18 16.11 -2.71 -10.54
N VAL A 19 14.96 -2.13 -10.21
CA VAL A 19 14.42 -0.96 -10.90
C VAL A 19 15.14 0.28 -10.38
N SER A 20 15.56 1.19 -11.28
CA SER A 20 16.21 2.44 -10.87
C SER A 20 15.31 3.24 -9.94
N LEU A 21 15.86 3.65 -8.80
CA LEU A 21 15.14 4.44 -7.81
C LEU A 21 14.73 5.82 -8.32
N GLU A 22 15.41 6.34 -9.36
CA GLU A 22 15.11 7.62 -10.02
C GLU A 22 13.67 7.69 -10.56
N ARG A 23 13.07 6.53 -10.87
CA ARG A 23 11.68 6.47 -11.31
C ARG A 23 10.69 6.89 -10.23
N PHE A 24 11.03 6.67 -8.96
CA PHE A 24 10.19 7.09 -7.84
C PHE A 24 10.38 8.57 -7.50
N ASP A 25 11.53 9.15 -7.86
CA ASP A 25 11.76 10.60 -7.73
C ASP A 25 10.89 11.38 -8.72
N ALA A 26 10.43 10.75 -9.81
CA ALA A 26 9.53 11.41 -10.75
C ALA A 26 8.14 11.69 -10.16
N LEU A 27 7.70 10.95 -9.13
CA LEU A 27 6.37 11.07 -8.54
C LEU A 27 6.24 12.37 -7.75
N GLN A 28 5.31 13.23 -8.16
CA GLN A 28 5.05 14.53 -7.55
C GLN A 28 3.83 14.50 -6.62
N ALA A 29 3.54 15.65 -6.00
CA ALA A 29 2.33 15.80 -5.20
C ALA A 29 1.09 15.42 -6.01
N HIS A 30 0.19 14.65 -5.39
CA HIS A 30 -1.03 14.09 -6.00
C HIS A 30 -0.84 12.91 -6.95
N ASP A 31 0.39 12.51 -7.27
CA ASP A 31 0.63 11.21 -7.91
C ASP A 31 0.47 10.06 -6.92
N MET A 32 0.30 8.85 -7.47
CA MET A 32 0.06 7.64 -6.69
C MET A 32 1.11 6.57 -6.96
N LEU A 33 1.66 6.01 -5.89
CA LEU A 33 2.40 4.75 -5.91
C LEU A 33 1.49 3.63 -5.39
N PHE A 34 1.17 2.66 -6.24
CA PHE A 34 0.39 1.49 -5.88
C PHE A 34 1.31 0.29 -5.63
N ILE A 35 1.24 -0.29 -4.43
CA ILE A 35 2.09 -1.39 -3.99
C ILE A 35 1.21 -2.61 -3.70
N ASP A 36 1.42 -3.66 -4.50
CA ASP A 36 0.99 -5.02 -4.19
C ASP A 36 2.25 -5.90 -4.18
N SER A 37 2.81 -6.07 -2.98
CA SER A 37 4.11 -6.69 -2.78
C SER A 37 3.96 -8.19 -2.54
N SER A 38 5.07 -8.86 -2.20
CA SER A 38 5.02 -10.24 -1.68
C SER A 38 4.36 -10.39 -0.30
N HIS A 39 4.09 -9.28 0.40
CA HIS A 39 3.56 -9.21 1.79
C HIS A 39 4.48 -9.82 2.86
N VAL A 40 5.70 -10.24 2.48
CA VAL A 40 6.66 -10.93 3.36
C VAL A 40 7.97 -10.16 3.47
N ALA A 41 8.12 -9.43 4.56
CA ALA A 41 9.39 -8.87 5.00
C ALA A 41 10.35 -9.97 5.46
N LYS A 42 11.48 -10.06 4.76
CA LYS A 42 12.64 -10.91 5.04
C LYS A 42 13.89 -10.31 4.37
N VAL A 43 15.06 -10.92 4.58
CA VAL A 43 16.31 -10.51 3.91
C VAL A 43 16.09 -10.42 2.40
N GLY A 44 16.38 -9.25 1.81
CA GLY A 44 16.25 -9.00 0.37
C GLY A 44 14.81 -8.87 -0.16
N SER A 45 13.78 -8.86 0.71
CA SER A 45 12.38 -8.74 0.27
C SER A 45 12.08 -7.40 -0.40
N ASP A 46 11.06 -7.42 -1.26
CA ASP A 46 10.48 -6.22 -1.86
C ASP A 46 9.86 -5.29 -0.81
N VAL A 47 9.16 -5.83 0.20
CA VAL A 47 8.63 -5.06 1.34
C VAL A 47 9.74 -4.24 2.02
N ALA A 48 10.85 -4.89 2.39
CA ALA A 48 11.96 -4.20 3.02
C ALA A 48 12.56 -3.14 2.08
N HIS A 49 12.74 -3.47 0.79
CA HIS A 49 13.27 -2.54 -0.20
C HIS A 49 12.38 -1.31 -0.39
N LEU A 50 11.07 -1.51 -0.55
CA LEU A 50 10.07 -0.46 -0.73
C LEU A 50 10.06 0.50 0.47
N LEU A 51 10.02 -0.03 1.69
CA LEU A 51 9.97 0.78 2.91
C LEU A 51 11.26 1.55 3.18
N THR A 52 12.42 0.97 2.86
CA THR A 52 13.73 1.55 3.25
C THR A 52 14.43 2.34 2.14
N ASN A 53 14.12 2.09 0.87
CA ASN A 53 14.79 2.74 -0.27
C ASN A 53 13.83 3.54 -1.15
N VAL A 54 12.57 3.09 -1.31
CA VAL A 54 11.60 3.77 -2.18
C VAL A 54 10.84 4.87 -1.41
N LEU A 55 10.14 4.52 -0.32
CA LEU A 55 9.33 5.49 0.43
C LEU A 55 10.09 6.76 0.86
N PRO A 56 11.35 6.69 1.35
CA PRO A 56 12.07 7.89 1.76
C PRO A 56 12.30 8.89 0.63
N ARG A 57 12.35 8.43 -0.63
CA ARG A 57 12.63 9.26 -1.81
C ARG A 57 11.45 10.03 -2.35
N LEU A 58 10.23 9.53 -2.13
CA LEU A 58 9.01 10.12 -2.67
C LEU A 58 8.93 11.63 -2.34
N HIS A 59 8.36 12.43 -3.23
CA HIS A 59 8.11 13.82 -2.90
C HIS A 59 6.95 13.98 -1.92
N LYS A 60 6.90 15.11 -1.22
CA LYS A 60 5.75 15.48 -0.39
C LYS A 60 4.49 15.54 -1.26
N GLY A 61 3.39 14.99 -0.74
CA GLY A 61 2.09 14.94 -1.40
C GLY A 61 1.86 13.68 -2.23
N VAL A 62 2.86 12.81 -2.40
CA VAL A 62 2.69 11.51 -3.06
C VAL A 62 1.82 10.62 -2.18
N LEU A 63 0.80 10.02 -2.79
CA LEU A 63 -0.08 9.02 -2.17
C LEU A 63 0.50 7.63 -2.39
N VAL A 64 0.49 6.80 -1.36
CA VAL A 64 0.97 5.41 -1.41
C VAL A 64 -0.15 4.49 -0.96
N HIS A 65 -0.49 3.55 -1.83
CA HIS A 65 -1.42 2.46 -1.54
C HIS A 65 -0.64 1.19 -1.23
N PHE A 66 -0.94 0.57 -0.09
CA PHE A 66 -0.53 -0.80 0.22
C PHE A 66 -1.75 -1.71 0.11
N HIS A 67 -1.66 -2.70 -0.77
CA HIS A 67 -2.69 -3.71 -0.96
C HIS A 67 -2.79 -4.64 0.26
N ASP A 68 -3.95 -5.25 0.48
CA ASP A 68 -4.17 -6.31 1.48
C ASP A 68 -3.72 -6.02 2.93
N ILE A 69 -3.76 -4.74 3.33
CA ILE A 69 -3.55 -4.33 4.73
C ILE A 69 -4.89 -4.22 5.45
N PHE A 70 -4.96 -4.81 6.65
CA PHE A 70 -6.19 -4.90 7.45
C PHE A 70 -6.00 -4.28 8.82
N TRP A 71 -7.03 -3.61 9.36
CA TRP A 71 -7.06 -3.12 10.74
C TRP A 71 -7.33 -4.28 11.71
N PRO A 72 -6.64 -4.38 12.87
CA PRO A 72 -5.66 -3.45 13.46
C PRO A 72 -4.20 -3.80 13.16
N PHE A 73 -3.86 -3.95 11.87
CA PHE A 73 -2.59 -4.47 11.35
C PHE A 73 -2.40 -5.95 11.68
N GLU A 74 -3.38 -6.76 11.29
CA GLU A 74 -3.37 -8.21 11.42
C GLU A 74 -4.12 -8.84 10.24
N TYR A 75 -3.66 -9.99 9.77
CA TYR A 75 -4.27 -10.70 8.65
C TYR A 75 -5.47 -11.55 9.09
N PRO A 76 -6.43 -11.82 8.19
CA PRO A 76 -7.55 -12.71 8.48
C PRO A 76 -7.08 -14.09 8.95
N GLU A 77 -7.73 -14.63 9.99
CA GLU A 77 -7.39 -15.93 10.57
C GLU A 77 -7.34 -17.04 9.52
N GLN A 78 -8.26 -17.03 8.55
CA GLN A 78 -8.29 -17.99 7.46
C GLN A 78 -6.98 -17.98 6.66
N TRP A 79 -6.43 -16.80 6.35
CA TRP A 79 -5.18 -16.68 5.59
C TRP A 79 -3.98 -17.22 6.36
N ILE A 80 -3.96 -17.01 7.68
CA ILE A 80 -2.95 -17.58 8.57
C ILE A 80 -3.05 -19.11 8.55
N ARG A 81 -4.27 -19.66 8.63
CA ARG A 81 -4.53 -21.11 8.57
C ARG A 81 -4.20 -21.73 7.22
N GLU A 82 -4.29 -20.97 6.13
CA GLU A 82 -3.81 -21.35 4.79
C GLU A 82 -2.28 -21.40 4.68
N GLY A 83 -1.55 -21.02 5.74
CA GLY A 83 -0.09 -21.01 5.76
C GLY A 83 0.53 -19.76 5.14
N ARG A 84 -0.24 -18.68 4.94
CA ARG A 84 0.33 -17.40 4.48
C ARG A 84 1.14 -16.79 5.62
N ALA A 85 2.46 -16.78 5.45
CA ALA A 85 3.39 -16.15 6.38
C ALA A 85 3.58 -14.64 6.09
N TRP A 86 2.48 -13.94 5.81
CA TRP A 86 2.49 -12.52 5.53
C TRP A 86 2.72 -11.74 6.83
N ASN A 87 3.58 -10.73 6.77
CA ASN A 87 3.98 -9.96 7.95
C ASN A 87 4.09 -8.44 7.66
N GLU A 88 3.82 -8.00 6.43
CA GLU A 88 3.86 -6.59 6.03
C GLU A 88 2.98 -5.68 6.90
N CYS A 89 1.77 -6.12 7.31
CA CYS A 89 0.92 -5.39 8.26
C CYS A 89 1.69 -4.95 9.52
N TYR A 90 2.48 -5.84 10.13
CA TYR A 90 3.22 -5.52 11.36
C TYR A 90 4.37 -4.55 11.09
N VAL A 91 5.06 -4.72 9.97
CA VAL A 91 6.16 -3.84 9.58
C VAL A 91 5.64 -2.44 9.26
N LEU A 92 4.53 -2.33 8.56
CA LEU A 92 3.86 -1.06 8.29
C LEU A 92 3.36 -0.40 9.58
N ARG A 93 2.78 -1.16 10.50
CA ARG A 93 2.40 -0.63 11.81
C ARG A 93 3.60 -0.02 12.53
N ALA A 94 4.73 -0.74 12.57
CA ALA A 94 5.97 -0.25 13.19
C ALA A 94 6.52 0.98 12.45
N PHE A 95 6.51 0.97 11.10
CA PHE A 95 6.95 2.10 10.28
C PHE A 95 6.11 3.36 10.51
N LEU A 96 4.80 3.23 10.72
CA LEU A 96 3.91 4.34 10.98
C LEU A 96 3.95 4.80 12.43
N GLN A 97 4.26 3.88 13.35
CA GLN A 97 4.41 4.21 14.75
C GLN A 97 5.56 5.22 14.92
N PHE A 98 5.25 6.38 15.51
CA PHE A 98 6.17 7.51 15.70
C PHE A 98 6.68 8.19 14.41
N ASN A 99 6.23 7.77 13.23
CA ASN A 99 6.61 8.40 11.97
C ASN A 99 5.69 9.57 11.65
N ARG A 100 6.26 10.78 11.70
CA ARG A 100 5.55 12.03 11.41
C ARG A 100 5.59 12.43 9.94
N MET A 101 6.42 11.76 9.14
CA MET A 101 6.59 12.09 7.72
C MET A 101 5.43 11.55 6.89
N PHE A 102 4.75 10.50 7.35
CA PHE A 102 3.62 9.90 6.67
C PHE A 102 2.33 10.03 7.47
N ARG A 103 1.21 10.23 6.76
CA ARG A 103 -0.12 10.32 7.38
C ARG A 103 -1.06 9.33 6.70
N ILE A 104 -1.83 8.59 7.49
CA ILE A 104 -2.92 7.75 6.99
C ILE A 104 -4.01 8.66 6.41
N ARG A 105 -4.34 8.47 5.13
CA ARG A 105 -5.43 9.18 4.44
C ARG A 105 -6.70 8.36 4.37
N PHE A 106 -6.57 7.04 4.20
CA PHE A 106 -7.70 6.13 4.10
C PHE A 106 -7.29 4.73 4.55
N PHE A 107 -8.15 4.07 5.32
CA PHE A 107 -7.96 2.69 5.77
C PHE A 107 -9.32 2.00 5.75
N ASN A 108 -9.59 1.25 4.69
CA ASN A 108 -10.92 0.70 4.39
C ASN A 108 -11.45 -0.24 5.49
N SER A 109 -10.64 -1.18 5.96
CA SER A 109 -11.04 -2.14 7.00
C SER A 109 -11.31 -1.44 8.34
N TYR A 110 -10.54 -0.39 8.68
CA TYR A 110 -10.83 0.47 9.83
C TYR A 110 -12.21 1.12 9.70
N LEU A 111 -12.51 1.75 8.55
CA LEU A 111 -13.79 2.40 8.31
C LEU A 111 -14.95 1.41 8.30
N ALA A 112 -14.74 0.21 7.76
CA ALA A 112 -15.75 -0.85 7.74
C ALA A 112 -16.11 -1.35 9.14
N ILE A 113 -15.14 -1.40 10.06
CA ILE A 113 -15.34 -1.84 11.44
C ILE A 113 -15.93 -0.72 12.30
N HIS A 114 -15.36 0.48 12.24
CA HIS A 114 -15.67 1.57 13.17
C HIS A 114 -16.69 2.59 12.65
N HIS A 115 -16.89 2.65 11.33
CA HIS A 115 -17.74 3.65 10.67
C HIS A 115 -18.68 3.04 9.63
N ARG A 116 -19.09 1.78 9.83
CA ARG A 116 -19.88 0.99 8.87
C ARG A 116 -21.08 1.72 8.30
N ALA A 117 -21.94 2.28 9.16
CA ALA A 117 -23.18 2.94 8.72
C ALA A 117 -22.90 4.13 7.76
N ARG A 118 -21.88 4.92 8.05
CA ARG A 118 -21.46 6.03 7.19
C ARG A 118 -20.84 5.51 5.89
N LEU A 119 -20.04 4.46 5.96
CA LEU A 119 -19.43 3.84 4.79
C LEU A 119 -20.49 3.25 3.85
N GLU A 120 -21.53 2.62 4.39
CA GLU A 120 -22.67 2.07 3.64
C GLU A 120 -23.50 3.16 2.95
N GLN A 121 -23.70 4.31 3.61
CA GLN A 121 -24.41 5.45 3.02
C GLN A 121 -23.66 6.07 1.82
N ILE A 122 -22.33 6.15 1.90
CA ILE A 122 -21.51 6.84 0.88
C ILE A 122 -21.06 5.85 -0.21
N LEU A 123 -20.68 4.63 0.17
CA LEU A 123 -20.13 3.58 -0.70
C LEU A 123 -20.86 2.25 -0.44
N PRO A 124 -22.14 2.13 -0.79
CA PRO A 124 -22.94 0.92 -0.51
C PRO A 124 -22.35 -0.34 -1.15
N LEU A 125 -21.69 -0.22 -2.31
CA LEU A 125 -21.03 -1.35 -2.97
C LEU A 125 -19.85 -1.91 -2.16
N ALA A 126 -19.19 -1.10 -1.34
CA ALA A 126 -18.11 -1.56 -0.46
C ALA A 126 -18.60 -2.50 0.64
N MET A 127 -19.91 -2.59 0.89
CA MET A 127 -20.46 -3.55 1.87
C MET A 127 -20.46 -4.99 1.34
N LYS A 128 -20.38 -5.20 0.02
CA LYS A 128 -20.24 -6.54 -0.57
C LYS A 128 -18.84 -7.11 -0.32
N ASN A 129 -17.83 -6.25 -0.38
CA ASN A 129 -16.46 -6.54 -0.05
C ASN A 129 -15.77 -5.23 0.36
N THR A 130 -15.41 -5.12 1.63
CA THR A 130 -14.78 -3.91 2.16
C THR A 130 -13.32 -3.79 1.71
N GLY A 131 -12.74 -4.90 1.20
CA GLY A 131 -11.35 -5.04 0.80
C GLY A 131 -10.36 -4.96 1.97
N GLY A 132 -9.07 -4.98 1.63
CA GLY A 132 -7.95 -4.63 2.51
C GLY A 132 -7.02 -3.65 1.80
N SER A 133 -6.79 -2.48 2.38
CA SER A 133 -5.83 -1.51 1.87
C SER A 133 -5.53 -0.41 2.88
N LEU A 134 -4.30 0.08 2.81
CA LEU A 134 -3.88 1.25 3.56
C LEU A 134 -3.36 2.32 2.60
N TRP A 135 -3.94 3.52 2.66
CA TRP A 135 -3.46 4.68 1.94
C TRP A 135 -2.77 5.64 2.90
N ILE A 136 -1.52 5.96 2.60
CA ILE A 136 -0.73 6.97 3.31
C ILE A 136 -0.28 8.05 2.34
N GLU A 137 0.00 9.24 2.87
CA GLU A 137 0.56 10.36 2.11
C GLU A 137 1.86 10.80 2.77
N LYS A 138 2.90 11.09 1.97
CA LYS A 138 4.10 11.75 2.48
C LYS A 138 3.81 13.23 2.72
N THR A 139 3.96 13.71 3.94
CA THR A 139 3.55 15.06 4.37
C THR A 139 4.71 16.04 4.56
N SER A 140 5.94 15.55 4.62
CA SER A 140 7.17 16.35 4.75
C SER A 140 8.38 15.61 4.22
#